data_AF-F5S6C1-F1
#
_entry.id   AF-F5S6C1-F1
#
_cell.length_a   1.000
_cell.length_b   1.000
_cell.length_c   1.000
_cell.angle_alpha   90.00
_cell.angle_beta   90.00
_cell.angle_gamma   90.00
#
_symmetry.space_group_name_H-M   'P 1'
#
loop_
_entity.id
_entity.type
_entity.pdbx_description
1 polymer ?
#
loop_
_entity_poly.entity_id
_entity_poly.type
_entity_poly.pdbx_seq_one_letter_code
_entity_poly.pdbx_strand_id
1 'polypeptide(L)' 'MEGADIDGSVVLRFPDMQSAKAWYNSPEYSQVRNMRINATMGRAVLVNGANFAV' A
#
# COMPACT_ATOMS: atom_id res chain seq x y z
N MET A 1 -6.32 -6.18 -20.36
CA MET A 1 -5.61 -6.04 -19.06
C MET A 1 -4.76 -7.29 -18.88
N GLU A 2 -3.62 -7.21 -18.17
CA GLU A 2 -2.77 -8.38 -17.94
C GLU A 2 -3.08 -9.01 -16.57
N GLY A 3 -3.46 -10.31 -16.57
CA GLY A 3 -3.87 -11.07 -15.38
C GLY A 3 -5.38 -11.25 -15.22
N ALA A 4 -5.81 -11.77 -14.07
CA ALA A 4 -7.22 -11.84 -13.68
C ALA A 4 -7.79 -10.44 -13.38
N ASP A 5 -9.11 -10.28 -13.51
CA ASP A 5 -9.78 -9.00 -13.23
C ASP A 5 -9.60 -8.56 -11.77
N ILE A 6 -9.56 -7.25 -11.55
CA ILE A 6 -9.50 -6.65 -10.21
C ILE A 6 -10.68 -5.70 -10.02
N ASP A 7 -11.21 -5.62 -8.79
CA ASP A 7 -12.27 -4.68 -8.43
C ASP A 7 -11.77 -3.22 -8.40
N GLY A 8 -10.48 -3.02 -8.13
CA GLY A 8 -9.86 -1.70 -8.09
C GLY A 8 -8.43 -1.68 -7.54
N SER A 9 -7.80 -0.51 -7.63
CA SER A 9 -6.44 -0.27 -7.12
C SER A 9 -6.37 1.08 -6.41
N VAL A 10 -5.51 1.17 -5.38
CA VAL A 10 -5.24 2.40 -4.62
C VAL A 10 -3.75 2.67 -4.63
N VAL A 11 -3.36 3.90 -4.96
CA VAL A 11 -1.96 4.34 -4.97
C VAL A 11 -1.81 5.48 -3.97
N LEU A 12 -0.88 5.33 -3.03
CA LEU A 12 -0.53 6.34 -2.02
C LEU A 12 0.91 6.80 -2.22
N ARG A 13 1.14 8.11 -2.22
CA ARG A 13 2.48 8.70 -2.23
C ARG A 13 2.88 9.12 -0.82
N PHE A 14 4.10 8.74 -0.43
CA PHE A 14 4.75 9.19 0.79
C PHE A 14 5.99 10.02 0.44
N PRO A 15 6.49 10.86 1.36
CA PRO A 15 7.76 11.57 1.18
C PRO A 15 8.94 10.61 0.95
N ASP A 16 8.98 9.51 1.72
CA ASP A 16 9.99 8.47 1.66
C ASP A 16 9.46 7.11 2.18
N MET A 17 10.30 6.08 2.09
CA MET A 17 9.97 4.74 2.56
C MET A 17 9.81 4.65 4.09
N GLN A 18 10.52 5.48 4.85
CA GLN A 18 10.40 5.49 6.30
C GLN A 18 9.01 5.98 6.73
N SER A 19 8.52 7.03 6.08
CA SER A 19 7.18 7.60 6.27
C SER A 19 6.10 6.59 5.93
N ALA A 20 6.26 5.84 4.82
CA ALA A 20 5.33 4.77 4.45
C ALA A 20 5.26 3.64 5.50
N LYS A 21 6.43 3.22 6.03
CA LYS A 21 6.49 2.20 7.09
C LYS A 21 5.92 2.71 8.41
N ALA A 22 6.19 3.96 8.78
CA ALA A 22 5.66 4.58 9.99
C ALA A 22 4.13 4.64 9.94
N TRP A 23 3.55 5.03 8.81
CA TRP A 23 2.10 4.97 8.58
C TRP A 23 1.56 3.53 8.67
N TYR A 24 2.16 2.59 7.95
CA TYR A 24 1.65 1.21 7.91
C TYR A 24 1.67 0.52 9.29
N ASN A 25 2.66 0.85 10.12
CA ASN A 25 2.85 0.31 11.47
C ASN A 25 2.24 1.17 12.57
N SER A 26 1.54 2.26 12.25
CA SER A 26 0.99 3.16 13.26
C SER A 26 -0.11 2.47 14.08
N PRO A 27 -0.31 2.85 15.36
CA PRO A 27 -1.40 2.34 16.17
C PRO A 27 -2.78 2.59 15.53
N GLU A 28 -2.95 3.77 14.93
CA GLU A 28 -4.19 4.21 14.30
C GLU A 28 -4.52 3.37 13.07
N TYR A 29 -3.53 3.13 12.18
CA TYR A 29 -3.76 2.34 10.97
C TYR A 29 -3.84 0.84 11.24
N SER A 30 -3.15 0.33 12.27
CA SER A 30 -3.11 -1.10 12.57
C SER A 30 -4.50 -1.70 12.85
N GLN A 31 -5.40 -0.95 13.51
CA GLN A 31 -6.78 -1.38 13.75
C GLN A 31 -7.57 -1.54 12.43
N VAL A 32 -7.49 -0.54 11.55
CA VAL A 32 -8.18 -0.53 10.25
C VAL A 32 -7.59 -1.57 9.30
N ARG A 33 -6.27 -1.78 9.34
CA ARG A 33 -5.56 -2.77 8.52
C ARG A 33 -6.12 -4.17 8.74
N ASN A 34 -6.35 -4.56 10.00
CA ASN A 34 -6.90 -5.88 10.31
C ASN A 34 -8.32 -6.05 9.74
N MET A 35 -9.16 -5.02 9.82
CA MET A 35 -10.49 -5.04 9.20
C MET A 35 -10.39 -5.23 7.69
N ARG A 36 -9.50 -4.50 7.02
CA ARG A 36 -9.28 -4.60 5.56
C ARG A 36 -8.84 -5.99 5.13
N ILE A 37 -7.91 -6.62 5.86
CA ILE A 37 -7.41 -7.97 5.54
C ILE A 37 -8.54 -9.00 5.64
N ASN A 38 -9.44 -8.86 6.62
CA ASN A 38 -10.58 -9.77 6.77
C ASN A 38 -11.70 -9.53 5.74
N ALA A 39 -11.78 -8.32 5.17
CA ALA A 39 -12.86 -7.94 4.25
C ALA A 39 -12.52 -8.12 2.76
N THR A 40 -11.24 -8.31 2.40
CA THR A 40 -10.79 -8.28 1.00
C THR A 40 -9.70 -9.31 0.71
N MET A 41 -9.70 -9.88 -0.50
CA MET A 41 -8.56 -10.63 -1.02
C MET A 41 -7.71 -9.70 -1.88
N GLY A 42 -6.48 -9.43 -1.46
CA GLY A 42 -5.61 -8.52 -2.19
C GLY A 42 -4.19 -8.45 -1.62
N ARG A 43 -3.36 -7.64 -2.27
CA ARG A 43 -1.97 -7.39 -1.86
C ARG A 43 -1.76 -5.91 -1.63
N ALA A 44 -1.02 -5.58 -0.57
CA ALA A 44 -0.45 -4.26 -0.38
C ALA A 44 1.07 -4.38 -0.51
N VAL A 45 1.67 -3.51 -1.30
CA VAL A 45 3.12 -3.48 -1.52
C VAL A 45 3.65 -2.07 -1.25
N LEU A 46 4.78 -1.98 -0.55
CA LEU A 46 5.53 -0.74 -0.41
C LEU A 46 6.69 -0.77 -1.39
N VAL A 47 6.75 0.21 -2.29
CA VAL A 47 7.72 0.28 -3.37
C VAL A 47 8.57 1.53 -3.19
N ASN A 48 9.89 1.40 -3.25
CA ASN A 48 10.78 2.55 -3.36
C ASN A 48 10.58 3.18 -4.73
N GLY A 49 10.26 4.48 -4.76
CA GLY A 49 10.23 5.22 -6.02
C GLY A 49 11.59 5.18 -6.68
N ALA A 50 11.63 4.82 -7.95
CA ALA A 50 12.85 4.90 -8.73
C ALA A 50 13.04 6.34 -9.21
N ASN A 51 14.20 6.93 -8.91
CA ASN A 51 14.61 8.19 -9.51
C ASN A 51 15.51 7.87 -10.70
N PHE A 52 14.95 7.96 -11.90
CA PHE A 52 15.72 7.85 -13.12
C PHE A 52 16.06 9.26 -13.58
N ALA A 53 17.33 9.63 -13.51
CA ALA A 53 17.81 10.80 -14.24
C ALA A 53 17.76 10.45 -15.73
N VAL A 54 16.97 11.21 -16.49
CA VAL A 54 16.98 11.20 -17.96
C VAL A 54 18.02 12.17 -18.49
#